data_AF-A0A6V7HNI6-F1
#
_entry.id   AF-A0A6V7HNI6-F1
#
_cell.length_a   1.000
_cell.length_b   1.000
_cell.length_c   1.000
_cell.angle_alpha   90.00
_cell.angle_beta   90.00
_cell.angle_gamma   90.00
#
_symmetry.space_group_name_H-M   'P 1'
#
loop_
_entity.id
_entity.type
_entity.pdbx_description
1 polymer ?
#
loop_
_entity_poly.entity_id
_entity_poly.type
_entity_poly.pdbx_seq_one_letter_code
_entity_poly.pdbx_strand_id
1 'polypeptide(L)' 'MVDVGGQRSERRKWIHCFENVTSIIFLVALSEYDQILFESENE' A
#
# COMPACT_ATOMS: atom_id res chain seq x y z
N MET A 1 -15.58 3.87 -3.51
CA MET A 1 -14.37 3.04 -3.42
C MET A 1 -13.19 3.93 -3.71
N VAL A 2 -12.22 3.99 -2.81
CA VAL A 2 -11.02 4.83 -2.91
C VAL A 2 -9.83 3.89 -3.07
N ASP A 3 -8.97 4.16 -4.05
CA ASP A 3 -7.71 3.44 -4.25
C ASP A 3 -6.55 4.34 -3.83
N VAL A 4 -5.58 3.77 -3.12
CA VAL A 4 -4.41 4.46 -2.59
C VAL A 4 -3.15 3.72 -2.99
N GLY A 5 -2.13 4.46 -3.43
CA GLY A 5 -0.86 3.87 -3.84
C GLY A 5 -0.19 3.07 -2.71
N GLY A 6 0.23 1.83 -3.01
CA GLY A 6 0.86 0.92 -2.05
C GLY A 6 2.36 1.11 -1.83
N GLN A 7 3.02 1.86 -2.71
CA GLN A 7 4.45 2.17 -2.62
C GLN A 7 4.78 2.96 -1.35
N ARG A 8 5.96 2.74 -0.77
CA ARG A 8 6.35 3.25 0.54
C ARG A 8 6.27 4.78 0.64
N SER A 9 6.63 5.49 -0.42
CA SER A 9 6.53 6.96 -0.54
C SER A 9 5.08 7.47 -0.45
N GLU A 10 4.13 6.70 -0.97
CA GLU A 10 2.72 7.08 -1.06
C GLU A 10 1.94 6.79 0.25
N ARG A 11 2.43 5.88 1.10
CA ARG A 11 1.76 5.48 2.36
C ARG A 11 1.52 6.64 3.32
N ARG A 12 2.33 7.70 3.26
CA ARG A 12 2.13 8.91 4.10
C ARG A 12 0.82 9.63 3.80
N LYS A 13 0.28 9.48 2.58
CA LYS A 13 -0.96 10.14 2.15
C LYS A 13 -2.22 9.39 2.58
N TRP A 14 -2.10 8.12 2.98
CA TRP A 14 -3.25 7.24 3.29
C TRP A 14 -4.18 7.83 4.35
N ILE A 15 -3.62 8.51 5.35
CA ILE A 15 -4.41 9.08 6.46
C ILE A 15 -5.47 10.08 5.97
N HIS A 16 -5.24 10.75 4.84
CA HIS A 16 -6.19 11.69 4.25
C HIS A 16 -7.39 11.01 3.57
N CYS A 17 -7.34 9.69 3.40
CA CYS A 17 -8.38 8.90 2.73
C CYS A 17 -9.27 8.11 3.69
N PHE A 18 -9.05 8.20 5.02
CA PHE A 18 -9.74 7.39 6.03
C PHE A 18 -10.94 8.08 6.69
N GLU A 19 -11.41 9.21 6.16
CA GLU A 19 -12.61 9.85 6.68
C GLU A 19 -13.87 9.11 6.19
N ASN A 20 -14.77 8.76 7.13
CA ASN A 20 -16.06 8.11 6.86
C ASN A 20 -15.99 6.78 6.08
N VAL A 21 -14.90 6.03 6.23
CA VAL A 21 -14.78 4.68 5.63
C VAL A 21 -15.51 3.62 6.47
N THR A 22 -16.33 2.80 5.82
CA THR A 22 -17.04 1.68 6.46
C THR A 22 -16.14 0.44 6.62
N SER A 23 -15.23 0.22 5.68
CA SER A 23 -14.38 -0.97 5.63
C SER A 23 -13.11 -0.70 4.82
N ILE A 24 -12.05 -1.46 5.11
CA ILE A 24 -10.78 -1.44 4.39
C ILE A 24 -10.58 -2.82 3.75
N ILE A 25 -10.15 -2.85 2.50
CA ILE A 25 -9.72 -4.06 1.81
C ILE A 25 -8.19 -4.01 1.71
N PHE A 26 -7.51 -4.95 2.36
CA PHE A 26 -6.06 -5.04 2.34
C PHE A 26 -5.61 -6.11 1.34
N LEU A 27 -4.93 -5.71 0.27
CA LEU A 27 -4.48 -6.61 -0.79
C LEU A 27 -3.04 -7.05 -0.54
N VAL A 28 -2.76 -8.33 -0.78
CA VAL A 28 -1.43 -8.94 -0.67
C VAL A 28 -1.18 -9.79 -1.92
N ALA A 29 -0.01 -9.63 -2.54
CA ALA A 29 0.43 -10.45 -3.66
C ALA A 29 1.07 -11.75 -3.14
N LEU A 30 0.33 -12.86 -3.20
CA LEU A 30 0.84 -14.17 -2.75
C LEU A 30 1.91 -14.75 -3.70
N SER A 31 1.89 -14.34 -4.97
CA SER A 31 2.82 -14.80 -6.01
C SER A 31 4.21 -14.19 -5.91
N GLU A 32 4.40 -13.15 -5.10
CA GLU A 32 5.66 -12.40 -5.00
C GLU A 32 6.53 -12.89 -3.82
N TYR A 33 6.32 -14.13 -3.36
CA TYR A 33 6.99 -14.67 -2.17
C TYR A 33 8.52 -14.76 -2.28
N ASP A 34 9.05 -14.82 -3.50
CA ASP A 34 10.48 -14.90 -3.83
C ASP A 34 11.05 -13.59 -4.39
N GLN A 35 10.27 -12.51 -4.37
CA GLN A 35 10.67 -11.20 -4.87
C GLN A 35 11.09 -10.26 -3.72
N ILE A 36 11.84 -9.22 -4.08
CA ILE A 36 12.22 -8.13 -3.18
C ILE A 36 11.47 -6.86 -3.57
N LEU A 37 11.28 -5.96 -2.60
CA LEU A 37 10.68 -4.66 -2.89
C LEU A 37 11.62 -3.82 -3.74
N PHE A 38 11.09 -3.12 -4.74
CA PHE A 38 11.85 -2.16 -5.55
C PHE A 38 12.48 -1.07 -4.67
N GLU A 39 11.76 -0.61 -3.63
CA GLU A 39 12.27 0.39 -2.71
C GLU A 39 13.40 -0.08 -1.79
N SER A 40 13.78 -1.37 -1.82
CA SER A 40 14.87 -1.92 -0.99
C SER A 40 16.28 -1.66 -1.56
N GLU A 41 16.42 -1.34 -2.85
CA GLU A 41 17.75 -1.12 -3.46
C GLU A 41 18.42 0.20 -3.01
N ASN A 42 17.71 1.07 -2.29
CA ASN A 42 18.19 2.39 -1.86
C ASN A 42 18.06 2.65 -0.33
N GLU A 43 17.99 1.60 0.49
CA GLU A 43 18.14 1.68 1.96
C GLU A 43 19.53 1.24 2.43
#